data_AF-A0A7I7MVW8-F1
#
_entry.id   AF-A0A7I7MVW8-F1
#
_cell.length_a   1.000
_cell.length_b   1.000
_cell.length_c   1.000
_cell.angle_alpha   90.00
_cell.angle_beta   90.00
_cell.angle_gamma   90.00
#
_symmetry.space_group_name_H-M   'P 1'
#
loop_
_entity.id
_entity.type
_entity.pdbx_description
1 polymer ?
#
loop_
_entity_poly.entity_id
_entity_poly.type
_entity_poly.pdbx_seq_one_letter_code
_entity_poly.pdbx_strand_id
1 'polypeptide(L)' 'MHSVALSEGAMDTDAETLAEGILLTADVSCLKALLEVREEIVAAGHTPSAQVPTAEDLHAAIERLLAHQLRRRER' A
#
# COMPACT_ATOMS: atom_id res chain seq x y z
N MET A 1 -7.67 8.58 -10.00
CA MET A 1 -8.37 8.14 -8.78
C MET A 1 -7.91 6.71 -8.50
N HIS A 2 -7.11 6.50 -7.45
CA HIS A 2 -6.80 5.14 -6.99
C HIS A 2 -7.97 4.69 -6.11
N SER A 3 -8.83 3.84 -6.64
CA SER A 3 -9.96 3.27 -5.90
C SER A 3 -9.55 1.93 -5.29
N VAL A 4 -9.90 1.70 -4.03
CA VAL A 4 -9.78 0.39 -3.39
C VAL A 4 -11.09 -0.38 -3.62
N ALA A 5 -10.99 -1.57 -4.22
CA ALA A 5 -12.13 -2.46 -4.36
C ALA A 5 -12.26 -3.33 -3.11
N LEU A 6 -13.43 -3.28 -2.47
CA LEU A 6 -13.74 -4.12 -1.30
C LEU A 6 -14.65 -5.27 -1.75
N SER A 7 -14.34 -6.48 -1.29
CA SER A 7 -15.23 -7.63 -1.47
C SER A 7 -16.39 -7.58 -0.48
N GLU A 8 -17.47 -8.30 -0.78
CA GLU A 8 -18.60 -8.45 0.15
C GLU A 8 -18.14 -9.00 1.52
N GLY A 9 -17.22 -9.97 1.53
CA GLY A 9 -16.67 -10.51 2.76
C GLY A 9 -15.85 -9.50 3.59
N ALA A 10 -15.21 -8.52 2.95
CA ALA A 10 -14.53 -7.43 3.66
C ALA A 10 -15.52 -6.44 4.31
N MET A 11 -16.76 -6.36 3.84
CA MET A 11 -17.78 -5.50 4.45
C MET A 11 -18.37 -6.10 5.75
N ASP A 12 -18.17 -7.40 5.97
CA ASP A 12 -18.62 -8.14 7.17
C ASP A 12 -17.58 -8.14 8.31
N THR A 13 -16.46 -7.46 8.12
CA THR A 13 -15.38 -7.39 9.10
C THR A 13 -15.61 -6.23 10.07
N ASP A 14 -14.86 -6.20 11.17
CA ASP A 14 -14.89 -5.03 12.04
C ASP A 14 -14.31 -3.80 11.31
N ALA A 15 -14.80 -2.61 11.68
CA ALA A 15 -14.46 -1.38 10.99
C ALA A 15 -13.00 -0.97 11.19
N GLU A 16 -12.38 -1.37 12.31
CA GLU A 16 -11.01 -0.99 12.66
C GLU A 16 -10.02 -1.76 11.78
N THR A 17 -10.13 -3.09 11.73
CA THR A 17 -9.25 -3.92 10.89
C THR A 17 -9.52 -3.68 9.40
N LEU A 18 -10.75 -3.35 9.01
CA LEU A 18 -11.05 -2.94 7.63
C LEU A 18 -10.35 -1.63 7.26
N ALA A 19 -10.43 -0.62 8.13
CA ALA A 19 -9.78 0.67 7.90
C ALA A 19 -8.25 0.51 7.79
N GLU A 20 -7.64 -0.30 8.66
CA GLU A 20 -6.21 -0.61 8.58
C GLU A 20 -5.86 -1.31 7.25
N GLY A 21 -6.67 -2.27 6.80
CA GLY A 21 -6.46 -2.95 5.53
C GLY A 21 -6.55 -2.00 4.32
N ILE A 22 -7.47 -1.03 4.36
CA ILE A 22 -7.58 0.02 3.34
C ILE A 22 -6.33 0.90 3.33
N LEU A 23 -5.84 1.31 4.50
CA LEU A 23 -4.64 2.14 4.63
C LEU A 23 -3.39 1.41 4.12
N LEU A 24 -3.21 0.14 4.49
CA LEU A 24 -2.11 -0.69 4.00
C LEU A 24 -2.15 -0.86 2.48
N THR A 25 -3.34 -1.04 1.91
CA THR A 25 -3.52 -1.12 0.45
C THR A 25 -3.16 0.21 -0.23
N ALA A 26 -3.58 1.33 0.35
CA ALA A 26 -3.27 2.66 -0.16
C ALA A 26 -1.76 2.96 -0.09
N ASP A 27 -1.08 2.54 0.98
CA ASP A 27 0.37 2.70 1.15
C ASP A 27 1.15 1.95 0.06
N VAL A 28 0.81 0.68 -0.19
CA VAL A 28 1.39 -0.10 -1.30
C VAL A 28 1.14 0.57 -2.65
N SER A 29 -0.07 1.09 -2.89
CA SER A 29 -0.39 1.79 -4.13
C SER A 29 0.43 3.08 -4.29
N CYS A 30 0.62 3.84 -3.20
CA CYS A 30 1.41 5.06 -3.20
C CYS A 30 2.87 4.77 -3.50
N LEU A 31 3.46 3.76 -2.85
CA LEU A 31 4.85 3.36 -3.05
C LEU A 31 5.11 2.91 -4.48
N LYS A 32 4.19 2.16 -5.11
CA LYS A 32 4.31 1.79 -6.53
C LYS A 32 4.41 3.03 -7.44
N ALA A 33 3.52 4.02 -7.25
CA ALA A 33 3.55 5.25 -8.03
C ALA A 33 4.84 6.07 -7.80
N LEU A 34 5.34 6.10 -6.56
CA LEU A 34 6.60 6.79 -6.26
C LEU A 34 7.81 6.09 -6.89
N LEU A 35 7.78 4.77 -7.04
CA LEU A 35 8.84 4.04 -7.74
C LEU A 35 8.82 4.27 -9.25
N GLU A 36 7.65 4.47 -9.87
CA GLU A 36 7.59 4.91 -11.27
C GLU A 36 8.27 6.26 -11.46
N VAL A 37 7.96 7.25 -10.59
CA VAL A 37 8.64 8.56 -10.60
C VAL A 37 10.14 8.41 -10.35
N ARG A 38 10.53 7.51 -9.44
CA ARG A 38 11.94 7.22 -9.17
C ARG A 38 12.67 6.71 -10.41
N GLU A 39 12.05 5.80 -11.17
CA GLU A 39 12.61 5.27 -12.41
C GLU A 39 12.80 6.38 -13.46
N GLU A 40 11.86 7.32 -13.58
CA GLU A 40 11.99 8.48 -14.47
C GLU A 40 13.18 9.39 -14.08
N ILE A 41 13.37 9.65 -12.79
CA ILE A 41 14.52 10.43 -12.29
C ILE A 41 15.84 9.76 -12.67
N VAL A 42 15.93 8.44 -12.47
CA VAL A 42 17.13 7.67 -12.82
C VAL A 42 17.36 7.67 -14.34
N ALA A 43 16.30 7.48 -15.13
CA ALA A 43 16.37 7.48 -16.59
C ALA A 43 16.82 8.84 -17.14
N ALA A 44 16.51 9.94 -16.45
CA ALA A 44 16.99 11.28 -16.77
C ALA A 44 18.48 11.51 -16.38
N GLY A 45 19.16 10.52 -15.81
CA GLY A 45 20.56 10.62 -15.37
C GLY A 45 20.74 11.32 -14.02
N HIS A 46 19.67 11.44 -13.25
CA HIS A 46 19.71 12.03 -11.91
C HIS A 46 19.71 10.95 -10.82
N THR A 47 20.23 11.30 -9.65
CA THR A 47 20.15 10.45 -8.46
C THR A 47 18.96 10.88 -7.59
N PRO A 48 17.98 10.01 -7.34
CA PRO A 48 16.87 10.32 -6.42
C PRO A 48 17.39 10.64 -5.02
N SER A 49 16.69 11.54 -4.33
CA SER A 49 17.03 11.87 -2.94
C SER A 49 16.71 10.70 -2.00
N ALA A 50 17.30 10.71 -0.81
CA ALA A 50 17.00 9.71 0.23
C ALA A 50 15.55 9.74 0.73
N GLN A 51 14.76 10.76 0.35
CA GLN A 51 13.34 10.85 0.67
C GLN A 51 12.46 10.12 -0.36
N VAL A 52 13.00 9.77 -1.53
CA VAL A 52 12.26 9.00 -2.53
C VAL A 52 12.32 7.52 -2.12
N PRO A 53 11.16 6.86 -1.94
CA PRO A 53 11.12 5.46 -1.54
C PRO A 53 11.88 4.53 -2.50
N THR A 54 12.28 3.40 -1.95
CA THR A 54 13.02 2.35 -2.62
C THR A 54 12.17 1.11 -2.82
N ALA A 55 12.69 0.16 -3.60
CA ALA A 55 12.04 -1.14 -3.77
C ALA A 55 11.94 -1.92 -2.44
N GLU A 56 12.85 -1.68 -1.50
CA GLU A 56 12.81 -2.28 -0.16
C GLU A 56 11.63 -1.75 0.66
N ASP A 57 11.33 -0.45 0.56
CA ASP A 57 10.16 0.16 1.21
C ASP A 57 8.85 -0.45 0.68
N LEU A 58 8.75 -0.61 -0.64
CA LEU A 58 7.60 -1.28 -1.26
C LEU A 58 7.48 -2.74 -0.80
N HIS A 59 8.59 -3.47 -0.74
CA HIS A 59 8.57 -4.85 -0.28
C HIS A 59 8.09 -4.94 1.18
N ALA A 60 8.60 -4.09 2.06
CA ALA A 60 8.15 -4.04 3.45
C ALA A 60 6.65 -3.71 3.60
N ALA A 61 6.13 -2.78 2.78
CA ALA A 61 4.70 -2.46 2.77
C ALA A 61 3.83 -3.63 2.27
N ILE A 62 4.29 -4.34 1.23
CA ILE A 62 3.61 -5.55 0.73
C ILE A 62 3.56 -6.63 1.82
N GLU A 63 4.67 -6.88 2.52
CA GLU A 63 4.72 -7.85 3.61
C GLU A 63 3.74 -7.48 4.74
N ARG A 64 3.68 -6.20 5.11
CA ARG A 64 2.70 -5.71 6.11
C ARG A 64 1.26 -5.92 5.66
N LEU A 65 0.95 -5.65 4.40
CA LEU A 65 -0.39 -5.88 3.84
C LEU A 65 -0.74 -7.37 3.83
N LEU A 66 0.19 -8.24 3.44
CA LEU A 66 -0.03 -9.70 3.42
C LEU A 66 -0.17 -10.30 4.82
N ALA A 67 0.53 -9.74 5.80
CA ALA A 67 0.43 -10.17 7.19
C ALA A 67 -0.87 -9.70 7.87
N HIS A 68 -1.57 -8.71 7.30
CA HIS A 68 -2.80 -8.16 7.88
C HIS A 68 -3.97 -9.13 7.76
N GLN A 69 -4.72 -9.28 8.85
CA GLN A 69 -5.88 -10.16 8.91
C GLN A 69 -7.11 -9.35 9.27
N LEU A 70 -8.13 -9.43 8.41
CA LEU A 70 -9.45 -8.89 8.71
C LEU A 70 -10.13 -9.78 9.77
N ARG A 71 -10.67 -9.16 10.82
CA ARG A 71 -11.42 -9.90 11.84
C ARG A 71 -12.91 -9.77 11.57
N ARG A 72 -13.65 -10.84 11.86
CA ARG A 72 -15.10 -10.82 11.75
C ARG A 72 -15.66 -9.87 12.80
N ARG A 73 -16.65 -9.05 12.42
CA ARG A 73 -17.40 -8.23 13.37
C ARG A 73 -18.12 -9.11 14.39
N GLU A 74 -17.79 -8.95 15.67
CA GLU A 74 -18.57 -9.56 16.76
C GLU A 74 -19.97 -8.92 16.76
N ARG A 75 -21.00 -9.77 16.82
CA ARG A 75 -22.41 -9.36 16.73
C ARG A 75 -23.01 -9.11 18.11
#